data_AF-A0A3L8A2U6-F1
#
_entry.id   AF-A0A3L8A2U6-F1
#
_cell.length_a   1.000
_cell.length_b   1.000
_cell.length_c   1.000
_cell.angle_alpha   90.00
_cell.angle_beta   90.00
_cell.angle_gamma   90.00
#
_symmetry.space_group_name_H-M   'P 1'
#
loop_
_entity.id
_entity.type
_entity.pdbx_description
1 polymer ?
#
loop_
_entity_poly.entity_id
_entity_poly.type
_entity_poly.pdbx_seq_one_letter_code
_entity_poly.pdbx_strand_id
1 'polypeptide(L)'
;MDMNEIDLVLQKFPSINREDLLTLVDVLLCYLYNKCPKSLASLKAEVDKRCSDTMPIPNYYLMGYKEIVESEEFFNLLSKVEKYEHLSGSLFTTGLKVIGTNIKLSEYSDVIPERGSGPIIDNFFRM
;
A
#
# COMPACT_ATOMS: atom_id res chain seq x y z
N MET A 1 -8.73 -0.38 -18.23
CA MET A 1 -7.94 -1.62 -18.33
C MET A 1 -7.82 -2.08 -16.89
N ASP A 2 -8.82 -2.83 -16.45
CA ASP A 2 -8.86 -3.33 -15.08
C ASP A 2 -7.73 -4.35 -14.93
N MET A 3 -6.86 -4.14 -13.94
CA MET A 3 -5.97 -5.22 -13.52
C MET A 3 -6.87 -6.32 -12.99
N ASN A 4 -6.93 -7.42 -13.72
CA ASN A 4 -7.69 -8.60 -13.35
C ASN A 4 -7.39 -9.03 -11.90
N GLU A 5 -6.19 -8.78 -11.38
CA GLU A 5 -5.80 -9.10 -10.01
C GLU A 5 -6.66 -8.41 -8.95
N ILE A 6 -7.09 -7.15 -9.16
CA ILE A 6 -7.99 -6.47 -8.22
C ILE A 6 -9.33 -7.19 -8.19
N ASP A 7 -9.90 -7.47 -9.37
CA ASP A 7 -11.18 -8.15 -9.47
C ASP A 7 -11.12 -9.58 -8.94
N LEU A 8 -10.02 -10.29 -9.15
CA LEU A 8 -9.77 -11.63 -8.60
C LEU A 8 -9.75 -11.62 -7.07
N VAL A 9 -9.07 -10.65 -6.45
CA VAL A 9 -9.07 -10.51 -5.00
C VAL A 9 -10.49 -10.19 -4.49
N LEU A 10 -11.20 -9.25 -5.11
CA LEU A 10 -12.55 -8.85 -4.69
C LEU A 10 -13.58 -9.97 -4.88
N GLN A 11 -13.45 -10.79 -5.93
CA GLN A 11 -14.31 -11.96 -6.15
C GLN A 11 -14.07 -13.04 -5.10
N LYS A 12 -12.81 -13.27 -4.71
CA LYS A 12 -12.45 -14.28 -3.72
C LYS A 12 -12.77 -13.84 -2.29
N PHE A 13 -12.61 -12.55 -2.01
CA PHE A 13 -12.80 -11.96 -0.69
C PHE A 13 -13.89 -10.89 -0.73
N PRO A 14 -15.17 -11.28 -0.71
CA PRO A 14 -16.29 -10.32 -0.74
C PRO A 14 -16.42 -9.48 0.54
N SER A 15 -15.61 -9.77 1.57
CA SER A 15 -15.55 -9.03 2.83
C SER A 15 -14.78 -7.72 2.74
N ILE A 16 -13.99 -7.50 1.68
CA ILE A 16 -13.25 -6.25 1.44
C ILE A 16 -13.81 -5.55 0.19
N ASN A 17 -13.90 -4.23 0.24
CA ASN A 17 -14.24 -3.43 -0.94
C ASN A 17 -12.96 -2.95 -1.65
N ARG A 18 -13.12 -2.35 -2.83
CA ARG A 18 -11.99 -1.87 -3.64
C ARG A 18 -11.13 -0.82 -2.93
N GLU A 19 -11.74 0.11 -2.21
CA GLU A 19 -11.01 1.18 -1.52
C GLU A 19 -10.18 0.63 -0.37
N ASP A 20 -10.76 -0.22 0.48
CA ASP A 20 -10.05 -0.91 1.55
C ASP A 20 -8.94 -1.83 1.03
N LEU A 21 -9.15 -2.50 -0.11
CA LEU A 21 -8.11 -3.30 -0.75
C LEU A 21 -6.92 -2.43 -1.19
N LEU A 22 -7.18 -1.28 -1.80
CA LEU A 22 -6.12 -0.36 -2.20
C LEU A 22 -5.42 0.26 -0.98
N THR A 23 -6.15 0.58 0.08
CA THR A 23 -5.55 1.00 1.36
C THR A 23 -4.66 -0.10 1.92
N LEU A 24 -5.10 -1.35 1.89
CA LEU A 24 -4.31 -2.50 2.36
C LEU A 24 -3.01 -2.67 1.57
N VAL A 25 -3.06 -2.51 0.24
CA VAL A 25 -1.88 -2.52 -0.63
C VAL A 25 -0.94 -1.35 -0.29
N ASP A 26 -1.47 -0.14 -0.14
CA ASP A 26 -0.66 1.05 0.20
C ASP A 26 0.05 0.89 1.55
N VAL A 27 -0.69 0.50 2.57
CA VAL A 27 -0.21 0.23 3.92
C VAL A 27 0.92 -0.80 3.90
N LEU A 28 0.72 -1.93 3.18
CA LEU A 28 1.72 -2.97 3.10
C LEU A 28 2.97 -2.54 2.30
N LEU A 29 2.80 -1.84 1.18
CA LEU A 29 3.93 -1.31 0.41
C LEU A 29 4.72 -0.27 1.20
N CYS A 30 4.06 0.55 2.02
CA CYS A 30 4.74 1.46 2.96
C CYS A 30 5.64 0.68 3.93
N TYR A 31 5.14 -0.39 4.54
CA TYR A 31 5.94 -1.20 5.47
C TYR A 31 7.11 -1.89 4.81
N LEU A 32 6.90 -2.36 3.58
CA LEU A 32 7.93 -2.99 2.80
C LEU A 32 8.88 -1.96 2.15
N TYR A 33 8.65 -0.66 2.31
CA TYR A 33 9.38 0.41 1.63
C TYR A 33 9.45 0.17 0.12
N ASN A 34 8.31 -0.19 -0.49
CA ASN A 34 8.19 -0.62 -1.89
C ASN A 34 9.05 -1.84 -2.27
N LYS A 35 9.64 -2.56 -1.32
CA LYS A 35 10.38 -3.80 -1.60
C LYS A 35 9.39 -4.96 -1.69
N CYS A 36 8.95 -5.28 -2.90
CA CYS A 36 8.09 -6.43 -3.14
C CYS A 36 8.72 -7.72 -2.56
N PRO A 37 7.94 -8.55 -1.84
CA PRO A 37 8.43 -9.82 -1.33
C PRO A 37 8.80 -10.75 -2.49
N LYS A 38 9.85 -11.56 -2.30
CA LYS A 38 10.37 -12.46 -3.36
C LYS A 38 9.46 -13.66 -3.63
N SER A 39 8.63 -14.02 -2.66
CA SER A 39 7.70 -15.15 -2.73
C SER A 39 6.55 -14.97 -1.75
N LEU A 40 5.45 -15.70 -1.96
CA LEU A 40 4.33 -15.74 -1.02
C LEU A 40 4.77 -16.15 0.39
N ALA A 41 5.66 -17.14 0.51
CA ALA A 41 6.19 -17.56 1.81
C ALA A 41 6.96 -16.43 2.52
N SER A 42 7.75 -15.65 1.78
CA SER A 42 8.44 -14.48 2.35
C SER A 42 7.48 -13.37 2.76
N LEU A 43 6.38 -13.17 2.01
CA LEU A 43 5.33 -12.23 2.39
C LEU A 43 4.67 -12.66 3.70
N LYS A 44 4.23 -13.93 3.80
CA LYS A 44 3.61 -14.48 5.01
C LYS A 44 4.50 -14.30 6.23
N ALA A 45 5.79 -14.62 6.10
CA ALA A 45 6.75 -14.46 7.19
C ALA A 45 6.90 -12.99 7.67
N GLU A 46 6.92 -12.03 6.74
CA GLU A 46 6.95 -10.60 7.11
C GLU A 46 5.63 -10.18 7.77
N VAL A 47 4.49 -10.62 7.25
CA VAL A 47 3.16 -10.33 7.83
C VAL A 47 3.05 -10.91 9.25
N ASP A 48 3.43 -12.17 9.45
CA ASP A 48 3.42 -12.85 10.75
C ASP A 48 4.31 -12.16 11.78
N LYS A 49 5.55 -11.81 11.37
CA LYS A 49 6.48 -11.07 12.20
C LYS A 49 5.87 -9.75 12.65
N ARG A 50 5.25 -9.02 11.73
CA ARG A 50 4.62 -7.73 12.04
C ARG A 50 3.41 -7.87 12.94
N CYS A 51 2.52 -8.81 12.66
CA CYS A 51 1.37 -9.11 13.53
C CYS A 51 1.78 -9.50 14.96
N SER A 52 3.02 -9.95 15.15
CA SER A 52 3.58 -10.30 16.46
C SER A 52 4.25 -9.12 17.20
N ASP A 53 4.62 -8.04 16.49
CA ASP A 53 5.23 -6.84 17.07
C ASP A 53 4.16 -5.98 17.77
N THR A 54 4.42 -5.45 18.97
CA THR A 54 3.50 -4.61 19.76
C THR A 54 3.48 -3.14 19.31
N MET A 55 3.30 -2.85 18.02
CA MET A 55 3.13 -1.48 17.48
C MET A 55 1.67 -1.17 17.08
N PRO A 56 1.20 0.09 17.18
CA PRO A 56 -0.17 0.36 17.62
C PRO A 56 -1.24 0.55 16.52
N ILE A 57 -0.89 0.61 15.23
CA ILE A 57 -1.88 0.96 14.18
C ILE A 57 -1.73 0.09 12.90
N PRO A 58 -0.52 -0.06 12.30
CA PRO A 58 -0.25 -0.98 11.19
C PRO A 58 -0.83 -2.38 11.33
N ASN A 59 -0.67 -2.94 12.53
CA ASN A 59 -0.89 -4.36 12.78
C ASN A 59 -2.38 -4.68 12.86
N TYR A 60 -3.21 -3.79 13.40
CA TYR A 60 -4.64 -4.06 13.51
C TYR A 60 -5.31 -4.17 12.13
N TYR A 61 -4.92 -3.33 11.18
CA TYR A 61 -5.46 -3.37 9.82
C TYR A 61 -4.97 -4.63 9.07
N LEU A 62 -3.67 -4.97 9.17
CA LEU A 62 -3.13 -6.20 8.59
C LEU A 62 -3.73 -7.47 9.23
N MET A 63 -3.94 -7.48 10.55
CA MET A 63 -4.56 -8.60 11.27
C MET A 63 -6.01 -8.80 10.85
N GLY A 64 -6.78 -7.72 10.67
CA GLY A 64 -8.17 -7.79 10.21
C GLY A 64 -8.32 -8.41 8.82
N TYR A 65 -7.31 -8.25 7.97
CA TYR A 65 -7.28 -8.78 6.60
C TYR A 65 -6.21 -9.85 6.37
N LYS A 66 -5.76 -10.53 7.44
CA LYS A 66 -4.63 -11.48 7.37
C LYS A 66 -4.80 -12.52 6.27
N GLU A 67 -5.99 -13.14 6.20
CA GLU A 67 -6.30 -14.15 5.19
C GLU A 67 -6.15 -13.63 3.75
N ILE A 68 -6.50 -12.35 3.53
CA ILE A 68 -6.38 -11.69 2.24
C ILE A 68 -4.91 -11.44 1.92
N VAL A 69 -4.14 -10.86 2.86
CA VAL A 69 -2.73 -10.53 2.65
C VAL A 69 -1.89 -11.78 2.38
N GLU A 70 -2.25 -12.90 2.98
CA GLU A 70 -1.58 -14.19 2.83
C GLU A 70 -2.04 -15.01 1.61
N SER A 71 -2.93 -14.47 0.78
CA SER A 71 -3.44 -15.13 -0.41
C SER A 71 -2.52 -14.97 -1.63
N GLU A 72 -2.60 -15.92 -2.57
CA GLU A 72 -1.88 -15.85 -3.84
C GLU A 72 -2.35 -14.68 -4.70
N GLU A 73 -3.65 -14.42 -4.73
CA GLU A 73 -4.26 -13.35 -5.51
C GLU A 73 -3.76 -11.99 -5.04
N PHE A 74 -3.68 -11.79 -3.72
CA PHE A 74 -3.16 -10.56 -3.15
C PHE A 74 -1.64 -10.44 -3.36
N PHE A 75 -0.87 -11.52 -3.21
CA PHE A 75 0.56 -11.49 -3.51
C PHE A 75 0.84 -11.15 -4.98
N ASN A 76 0.06 -11.71 -5.91
CA ASN A 76 0.14 -11.41 -7.34
C ASN A 76 -0.21 -9.94 -7.62
N LEU A 77 -1.25 -9.40 -6.97
CA LEU A 77 -1.58 -7.98 -7.02
C LEU A 77 -0.41 -7.13 -6.54
N LEU A 78 0.10 -7.41 -5.33
CA LEU A 78 1.19 -6.66 -4.70
C LEU A 78 2.45 -6.63 -5.58
N SER A 79 2.77 -7.74 -6.25
CA SER A 79 3.94 -7.85 -7.15
C SER A 79 3.88 -6.97 -8.41
N LYS A 80 2.72 -6.35 -8.70
CA LYS A 80 2.47 -5.54 -9.90
C LYS A 80 2.22 -4.07 -9.58
N VAL A 81 2.20 -3.69 -8.31
CA VAL A 81 1.84 -2.35 -7.86
C VAL A 81 3.03 -1.72 -7.14
N GLU A 82 3.25 -0.44 -7.38
CA GLU A 82 4.19 0.39 -6.63
C GLU A 82 3.50 1.63 -6.07
N LYS A 83 3.93 2.04 -4.88
CA LYS A 83 3.60 3.36 -4.34
C LYS A 83 4.51 4.40 -5.01
N TYR A 84 3.91 5.48 -5.50
CA TYR A 84 4.66 6.61 -6.03
C TYR A 84 4.37 7.85 -5.19
N GLU A 85 5.35 8.75 -5.18
CA GLU A 85 5.32 10.00 -4.46
C GLU A 85 5.92 11.06 -5.38
N HIS A 86 5.25 12.20 -5.50
CA HIS A 86 5.65 13.30 -6.34
C HIS A 86 5.40 14.62 -5.62
N LEU A 87 6.43 15.45 -5.52
CA LEU A 87 6.33 16.80 -4.98
C LEU A 87 6.47 17.81 -6.12
N SER A 88 5.49 18.70 -6.25
CA SER A 88 5.47 19.79 -7.22
C SER A 88 5.14 21.11 -6.51
N GLY A 89 6.18 21.87 -6.17
CA GLY A 89 6.04 23.03 -5.27
C GLY A 89 5.57 22.59 -3.88
N SER A 90 4.45 23.16 -3.42
CA SER A 90 3.78 22.77 -2.18
C SER A 90 2.80 21.59 -2.33
N LEU A 91 2.53 21.14 -3.56
CA LEU A 91 1.62 20.03 -3.80
C LEU A 91 2.36 18.70 -3.71
N PHE A 92 1.99 17.88 -2.74
CA PHE A 92 2.47 16.52 -2.59
C PHE A 92 1.40 15.55 -3.07
N THR A 93 1.75 14.71 -4.04
CA THR A 93 0.86 13.69 -4.58
C THR A 93 1.44 12.32 -4.28
N THR A 94 0.63 11.43 -3.73
CA THR A 94 0.98 10.03 -3.55
C THR A 94 -0.15 9.12 -4.01
N GLY A 95 0.19 7.90 -4.38
CA GLY A 95 -0.81 6.92 -4.77
C GLY A 95 -0.19 5.60 -5.18
N LEU A 96 -1.06 4.73 -5.67
CA LEU A 96 -0.69 3.43 -6.20
C LEU A 96 -0.80 3.45 -7.72
N LYS A 97 0.21 2.88 -8.38
CA LYS A 97 0.19 2.67 -9.83
C LYS A 97 0.73 1.30 -10.19
N VAL A 98 0.41 0.85 -11.40
CA VAL A 98 0.94 -0.41 -11.92
C VAL A 98 2.40 -0.21 -12.36
N ILE A 99 3.28 -1.08 -11.88
CA ILE A 99 4.73 -1.02 -12.11
C ILE A 99 5.04 -0.91 -13.61
N GLY A 100 5.94 0.01 -13.97
CA GLY A 100 6.38 0.20 -15.34
C GLY A 100 5.34 0.82 -16.28
N THR A 101 4.21 1.30 -15.74
CA THR A 101 3.15 1.96 -16.51
C THR A 101 2.73 3.30 -15.88
N ASN A 102 1.86 4.03 -16.58
CA ASN A 102 1.20 5.23 -16.09
C ASN A 102 -0.23 4.96 -15.57
N ILE A 103 -0.63 3.69 -15.40
CA ILE A 103 -1.96 3.33 -14.92
C ILE A 103 -2.03 3.57 -13.41
N LYS A 104 -2.78 4.59 -13.00
CA LYS A 104 -3.03 4.93 -11.58
C LYS A 104 -4.22 4.11 -11.04
N LEU A 105 -4.06 3.54 -9.85
CA LEU A 105 -5.08 2.76 -9.15
C LEU A 105 -5.78 3.58 -8.07
N SER A 106 -5.00 4.42 -7.39
CA SER A 106 -5.43 5.46 -6.46
C SER A 106 -4.47 6.64 -6.55
N GLU A 107 -4.97 7.83 -6.23
CA GLU A 107 -4.18 9.05 -6.15
C GLU A 107 -4.82 9.96 -5.09
N TYR A 108 -3.99 10.48 -4.21
CA TYR A 108 -4.34 11.52 -3.26
C TYR A 108 -3.28 12.61 -3.35
N SER A 109 -3.73 13.86 -3.22
CA SER A 109 -2.84 15.02 -3.18
C SER A 109 -3.15 15.84 -1.94
N ASP A 110 -2.09 16.36 -1.33
CA ASP A 110 -2.15 17.26 -0.19
C ASP A 110 -1.27 18.48 -0.42
N VAL A 111 -1.61 19.58 0.23
CA VAL A 111 -0.81 20.79 0.20
C VAL A 111 0.06 20.80 1.44
N ILE A 112 1.36 20.59 1.25
CA ILE A 112 2.34 20.68 2.34
C ILE A 112 2.58 22.16 2.65
N PRO A 113 2.38 22.61 3.90
CA PRO A 113 2.70 23.99 4.28
C PRO A 113 4.19 24.27 4.13
N GLU A 114 4.50 25.38 3.46
CA GLU A 114 5.87 25.86 3.26
C GLU A 114 6.32 26.74 4.44
N ARG A 115 7.53 26.51 4.95
CA ARG A 115 8.25 27.52 5.77
C ARG A 115 9.31 28.20 4.91
N GLY A 116 9.93 29.26 5.42
CA GLY A 116 11.01 29.99 4.73
C GLY A 116 12.23 29.13 4.31
N SER A 117 12.29 27.86 4.72
CA SER A 117 13.28 26.86 4.32
C SER A 117 12.78 25.79 3.34
N GLY A 118 11.55 25.91 2.82
CA GLY A 118 10.91 24.94 1.92
C GLY A 118 9.73 24.15 2.54
N PRO A 119 9.13 23.19 1.80
CA PRO A 119 8.03 22.36 2.28
C PRO A 119 8.46 21.42 3.42
N ILE A 120 7.63 21.32 4.47
CA ILE A 120 7.87 20.43 5.62
C ILE A 120 7.42 19.01 5.28
N ILE A 121 8.35 18.15 4.88
CA ILE A 121 8.07 16.74 4.52
C ILE A 121 8.11 15.80 5.76
N ASP A 122 8.57 16.31 6.91
CA ASP A 122 9.10 15.48 8.01
C ASP A 122 8.11 14.63 8.82
N ASN A 123 6.79 14.61 8.58
CA ASN A 123 5.87 13.89 9.49
C ASN A 123 4.63 13.21 8.87
N PHE A 124 4.44 13.16 7.55
CA PHE A 124 3.27 12.45 7.00
C PHE A 124 3.40 10.91 7.02
N PHE A 125 4.63 10.38 7.09
CA PHE A 125 4.91 8.94 6.94
C PHE A 125 5.25 8.19 8.25
N ARG A 126 5.10 8.84 9.41
CA ARG A 126 5.27 8.22 10.73
C ARG A 126 3.93 8.18 11.47
N MET A 127 3.03 7.31 11.03
CA MET A 127 1.94 6.77 11.87
C MET A 127 1.92 5.25 11.79
#